data_AF-A0A7C4I283-F1
#
_entry.id   AF-A0A7C4I283-F1
#
_cell.length_a   1.000
_cell.length_b   1.000
_cell.length_c   1.000
_cell.angle_alpha   90.00
_cell.angle_beta   90.00
_cell.angle_gamma   90.00
#
_symmetry.space_group_name_H-M   'P 1'
#
loop_
_entity.id
_entity.type
_entity.pdbx_description
1 polymer ?
#
loop_
_entity_poly.entity_id
_entity_poly.type
_entity_poly.pdbx_seq_one_letter_code
_entity_poly.pdbx_strand_id
1 'polypeptide(L)'
;MMDERKERRKVTEDVWRELELGLGGGKRLRVLIHLALNPDKAFTKYALAKHTGLRTPSVDRRLKILVELGWVKENKFKPKTYQINLENETVKALLDFLSAIKRVKGIPPPPPNFSQIP
;
A
#
# COMPACT_ATOMS: atom_id res chain seq x y z
N MET A 1 25.75 19.55 -5.06
CA MET A 1 24.28 19.64 -4.88
C MET A 1 23.72 18.23 -4.92
N MET A 2 23.47 17.62 -3.75
CA MET A 2 22.80 16.32 -3.68
C MET A 2 21.28 16.52 -3.74
N ASP A 3 20.67 15.75 -4.62
CA ASP A 3 19.31 15.86 -5.14
C ASP A 3 18.25 15.66 -4.04
N GLU A 4 17.44 16.68 -3.73
CA GLU A 4 16.36 16.65 -2.72
C GLU A 4 15.39 15.48 -2.91
N ARG A 5 15.29 14.95 -4.13
CA ARG A 5 14.50 13.75 -4.47
C ARG A 5 15.04 12.49 -3.81
N LYS A 6 16.36 12.40 -3.62
CA LYS A 6 17.05 11.26 -3.01
C LYS A 6 16.84 11.25 -1.50
N GLU A 7 16.91 12.42 -0.86
CA GLU A 7 16.65 12.60 0.57
C GLU A 7 15.19 12.27 0.92
N ARG A 8 14.23 12.77 0.13
CA ARG A 8 12.80 12.45 0.28
C ARG A 8 12.49 10.96 0.14
N ARG A 9 13.18 10.26 -0.78
CA ARG A 9 13.06 8.80 -0.93
C ARG A 9 13.57 8.06 0.31
N LYS A 10 14.71 8.47 0.87
CA LYS A 10 15.32 7.83 2.04
C LYS A 10 14.43 7.94 3.29
N VAL A 11 13.91 9.13 3.58
CA VAL A 11 13.03 9.39 4.73
C VAL A 11 11.74 8.54 4.67
N THR A 12 11.22 8.32 3.46
CA THR A 12 10.01 7.52 3.26
C THR A 12 10.27 6.03 3.58
N GLU A 13 11.38 5.47 3.11
CA GLU A 13 11.78 4.07 3.40
C GLU A 13 11.99 3.81 4.90
N ASP A 14 12.61 4.76 5.62
CA ASP A 14 12.89 4.61 7.06
C ASP A 14 11.61 4.55 7.92
N VAL A 15 10.58 5.34 7.57
CA VAL A 15 9.27 5.31 8.24
C VAL A 15 8.57 3.97 8.03
N TRP A 16 8.61 3.44 6.82
CA TRP A 16 7.98 2.16 6.52
C TRP A 16 8.66 1.02 7.27
N ARG A 17 9.98 1.07 7.38
CA ARG A 17 10.75 0.12 8.18
C ARG A 17 10.40 0.20 9.67
N GLU A 18 10.23 1.40 10.21
CA GLU A 18 9.82 1.63 11.60
C GLU A 18 8.41 1.09 11.88
N LEU A 19 7.44 1.37 11.00
CA LEU A 19 6.07 0.86 11.10
C LEU A 19 6.02 -0.68 11.01
N GLU A 20 6.83 -1.28 10.14
CA GLU A 20 6.95 -2.74 10.04
C GLU A 20 7.49 -3.38 11.32
N LEU A 21 8.45 -2.74 11.98
CA LEU A 21 9.04 -3.19 13.24
C LEU A 21 8.06 -2.97 14.41
N GLY A 22 7.37 -1.83 14.46
CA GLY A 22 6.50 -1.43 15.58
C GLY A 22 5.12 -2.08 15.58
N LEU A 23 4.51 -2.31 14.41
CA LEU A 23 3.14 -2.87 14.31
C LEU A 23 3.10 -4.40 14.30
N GLY A 24 4.25 -5.08 14.32
CA GLY A 24 4.33 -6.55 14.38
C GLY A 24 3.79 -7.31 13.16
N GLY A 25 3.35 -6.61 12.11
CA GLY A 25 2.69 -7.20 10.93
C GLY A 25 3.61 -7.85 9.89
N GLY A 26 4.93 -7.73 10.06
CA GLY A 26 5.97 -8.30 9.21
C GLY A 26 5.70 -8.16 7.71
N LYS A 27 6.11 -9.19 6.95
CA LYS A 27 5.93 -9.28 5.48
C LYS A 27 4.46 -9.18 5.00
N ARG A 28 3.44 -9.17 5.88
CA ARG A 28 1.99 -9.15 5.55
C ARG A 28 1.55 -7.72 5.30
N LEU A 29 1.97 -6.86 6.21
CA LEU A 29 1.72 -5.45 6.17
C LEU A 29 2.29 -4.81 4.89
N ARG A 30 3.45 -5.27 4.41
CA ARG A 30 4.07 -4.81 3.15
C ARG A 30 3.15 -4.88 1.93
N VAL A 31 2.45 -6.00 1.73
CA VAL A 31 1.57 -6.18 0.57
C VAL A 31 0.39 -5.23 0.66
N LEU A 32 -0.21 -5.14 1.85
CA LEU A 32 -1.35 -4.27 2.10
C LEU A 32 -0.99 -2.79 1.96
N ILE A 33 0.13 -2.36 2.54
CA ILE A 33 0.65 -1.00 2.42
C ILE A 33 0.93 -0.67 0.95
N HIS A 34 1.56 -1.57 0.19
CA HIS A 34 1.85 -1.29 -1.21
C HIS A 34 0.58 -1.05 -2.03
N LEU A 35 -0.46 -1.86 -1.80
CA LEU A 35 -1.77 -1.68 -2.44
C LEU A 35 -2.46 -0.39 -1.95
N ALA A 36 -2.38 -0.09 -0.66
CA ALA A 36 -2.93 1.11 -0.04
C ALA A 36 -2.31 2.41 -0.57
N LEU A 37 -0.99 2.41 -0.84
CA LEU A 37 -0.28 3.54 -1.42
C LEU A 37 -0.53 3.70 -2.93
N ASN A 38 -1.11 2.69 -3.57
CA ASN A 38 -1.43 2.68 -4.99
C ASN A 38 -2.89 2.28 -5.21
N PRO A 39 -3.86 3.01 -4.63
CA PRO A 39 -5.25 2.56 -4.57
C PRO A 39 -5.90 2.42 -5.95
N ASP A 40 -5.47 3.22 -6.93
CA ASP A 40 -5.99 3.22 -8.31
C ASP A 40 -5.36 2.14 -9.20
N LYS A 41 -4.43 1.35 -8.68
CA LYS A 41 -3.68 0.36 -9.46
C LYS A 41 -3.99 -1.06 -9.02
N ALA A 42 -4.15 -1.93 -10.00
CA ALA A 42 -4.22 -3.37 -9.79
C ALA A 42 -2.86 -4.02 -10.13
N PHE A 43 -2.42 -4.96 -9.30
CA PHE A 43 -1.12 -5.62 -9.45
C PHE A 43 -1.27 -7.12 -9.53
N THR A 44 -0.45 -7.76 -10.36
CA THR A 44 -0.31 -9.23 -10.30
C THR A 44 0.48 -9.62 -9.04
N LYS A 45 0.34 -10.87 -8.59
CA LYS A 45 1.16 -11.39 -7.48
C LYS A 45 2.67 -11.32 -7.75
N TYR A 46 3.08 -11.38 -9.03
CA TYR A 46 4.48 -11.24 -9.45
C TYR A 46 4.97 -9.80 -9.31
N ALA A 47 4.15 -8.82 -9.72
CA ALA A 47 4.46 -7.41 -9.53
C ALA A 47 4.56 -7.07 -8.04
N LEU A 48 3.64 -7.59 -7.22
CA LEU A 48 3.69 -7.42 -5.76
C LEU A 48 4.93 -8.07 -5.15
N ALA A 49 5.31 -9.28 -5.56
CA ALA A 49 6.54 -9.93 -5.12
C ALA A 49 7.78 -9.06 -5.43
N LYS A 50 7.85 -8.50 -6.65
CA LYS A 50 8.92 -7.59 -7.08
C LYS A 50 8.97 -6.32 -6.23
N HIS A 51 7.84 -5.66 -6.01
CA HIS A 51 7.78 -4.38 -5.29
C HIS A 51 7.94 -4.51 -3.77
N THR A 52 7.54 -5.64 -3.19
CA THR A 52 7.60 -5.86 -1.73
C THR A 52 8.86 -6.61 -1.29
N GLY A 53 9.67 -7.10 -2.25
CA GLY A 53 10.85 -7.93 -1.98
C GLY A 53 10.49 -9.31 -1.38
N LEU A 54 9.24 -9.74 -1.53
CA LEU A 54 8.75 -10.99 -0.97
C LEU A 54 8.81 -12.11 -2.01
N ARG A 55 9.02 -13.34 -1.55
CA ARG A 55 8.89 -14.53 -2.41
C ARG A 55 7.42 -14.69 -2.84
N THR A 56 7.18 -15.05 -4.10
CA THR A 56 5.83 -15.21 -4.67
C THR A 56 4.89 -16.09 -3.85
N PRO A 57 5.29 -17.26 -3.31
CA PRO A 57 4.39 -18.06 -2.46
C PRO A 57 4.00 -17.36 -1.15
N SER A 58 4.88 -16.48 -0.64
CA SER A 58 4.56 -15.65 0.51
C SER A 58 3.55 -14.57 0.15
N VAL A 59 3.63 -13.97 -1.04
CA VAL A 59 2.64 -12.98 -1.49
C VAL A 59 1.28 -13.65 -1.72
N ASP A 60 1.26 -14.80 -2.37
CA ASP A 60 0.05 -15.56 -2.69
C ASP A 60 -0.74 -15.93 -1.43
N ARG A 61 -0.08 -16.49 -0.40
CA ARG A 61 -0.71 -16.79 0.90
C ARG A 61 -1.29 -15.55 1.57
N ARG A 62 -0.66 -14.39 1.41
CA ARG A 62 -1.08 -13.14 2.04
C ARG A 62 -2.27 -12.53 1.31
N LEU A 63 -2.23 -12.54 -0.02
CA LEU A 63 -3.35 -12.12 -0.86
C LEU A 63 -4.60 -12.95 -0.58
N LYS A 64 -4.47 -14.27 -0.43
CA LYS A 64 -5.60 -15.14 -0.08
C LYS A 64 -6.33 -14.65 1.17
N ILE A 65 -5.59 -14.41 2.26
CA ILE A 65 -6.17 -13.91 3.53
C ILE A 65 -6.77 -12.51 3.35
N LEU A 66 -6.09 -11.61 2.65
CA LEU A 66 -6.58 -10.24 2.43
C LEU A 66 -7.84 -10.20 1.56
N VAL A 67 -7.99 -11.12 0.62
CA VAL A 67 -9.20 -11.31 -0.20
C VAL A 67 -10.32 -11.91 0.64
N GLU A 68 -10.03 -12.93 1.47
CA GLU A 68 -11.00 -13.54 2.40
C GLU A 68 -11.55 -12.51 3.41
N LEU A 69 -10.71 -11.60 3.90
CA LEU A 69 -11.11 -10.49 4.77
C LEU A 69 -11.87 -9.37 4.03
N GLY A 70 -11.94 -9.42 2.70
CA GLY A 70 -12.53 -8.35 1.88
C GLY A 70 -11.72 -7.07 1.86
N TRP A 71 -10.43 -7.09 2.24
CA TRP A 71 -9.56 -5.92 2.24
C TRP A 71 -8.90 -5.67 0.87
N VAL A 72 -8.82 -6.71 0.05
CA VAL A 72 -8.30 -6.68 -1.31
C VAL A 72 -9.32 -7.29 -2.26
N LYS A 73 -9.55 -6.64 -3.39
CA LYS A 73 -10.35 -7.18 -4.50
C LYS A 73 -9.46 -7.99 -5.43
N GLU A 74 -9.88 -9.20 -5.75
CA GLU A 74 -9.27 -10.02 -6.80
C GLU A 74 -10.07 -9.85 -8.10
N ASN A 75 -9.38 -9.40 -9.16
CA ASN A 75 -9.95 -9.35 -10.49
C ASN A 75 -9.75 -10.69 -11.21
N LYS A 76 -10.82 -11.19 -11.83
CA LYS A 76 -10.87 -12.52 -12.47
C LYS A 76 -10.18 -12.57 -13.85
N PHE A 77 -9.72 -11.44 -14.40
CA PHE A 77 -8.94 -11.44 -15.64
C PHE A 77 -7.64 -12.23 -15.49
N LYS A 78 -7.14 -12.82 -16.58
CA LYS A 78 -5.84 -13.50 -16.60
C LYS A 78 -4.78 -12.55 -17.18
N PRO A 79 -3.63 -12.35 -16.50
CA PRO A 79 -3.29 -12.86 -15.17
C PRO A 79 -4.10 -12.18 -14.06
N LYS A 80 -4.38 -12.90 -12.97
CA LYS A 80 -5.11 -12.37 -11.80
C LYS A 80 -4.43 -11.11 -11.29
N THR A 81 -5.21 -10.06 -11.05
CA THR A 81 -4.75 -8.82 -10.45
C THR A 81 -5.48 -8.52 -9.15
N TYR A 82 -4.81 -7.79 -8.28
CA TYR A 82 -5.23 -7.50 -6.93
C TYR A 82 -5.17 -6.00 -6.69
N GLN A 83 -6.23 -5.44 -6.10
CA GLN A 83 -6.36 -4.02 -5.80
C GLN A 83 -6.91 -3.85 -4.39
N ILE A 84 -6.57 -2.75 -3.72
CA ILE A 84 -7.15 -2.43 -2.41
C ILE A 84 -8.67 -2.29 -2.50
N ASN A 85 -9.41 -2.78 -1.51
CA ASN A 85 -10.86 -2.62 -1.46
C ASN A 85 -11.25 -1.31 -0.76
N LEU A 86 -11.47 -0.25 -1.53
CA LEU A 86 -11.92 1.06 -0.99
C LEU A 86 -13.36 1.07 -0.48
N GLU A 87 -14.16 0.02 -0.73
CA GLU A 87 -15.53 -0.08 -0.19
C GLU A 87 -15.54 -0.60 1.25
N ASN A 88 -14.45 -1.24 1.71
CA ASN A 88 -14.35 -1.77 3.06
C ASN A 88 -14.01 -0.65 4.07
N GLU A 89 -14.86 -0.45 5.09
CA GLU A 89 -14.69 0.62 6.08
C GLU A 89 -13.41 0.48 6.91
N THR A 90 -13.01 -0.74 7.26
CA THR A 90 -11.74 -1.00 7.97
C THR A 90 -10.54 -0.59 7.11
N VAL A 91 -10.61 -0.84 5.80
CA VAL A 91 -9.57 -0.40 4.85
C VAL A 91 -9.54 1.12 4.76
N LYS A 92 -10.69 1.80 4.70
CA LYS A 92 -10.72 3.27 4.71
C LYS A 92 -10.06 3.84 5.97
N ALA A 93 -10.42 3.33 7.15
CA ALA A 93 -9.83 3.74 8.41
C ALA A 93 -8.30 3.50 8.45
N LEU A 94 -7.83 2.39 7.88
CA LEU A 94 -6.40 2.13 7.71
C LEU A 94 -5.73 3.16 6.78
N LEU A 95 -6.36 3.49 5.65
CA LEU A 95 -5.83 4.51 4.72
C LEU A 95 -5.76 5.89 5.36
N ASP A 96 -6.75 6.24 6.17
CA ASP A 96 -6.78 7.49 6.93
C ASP A 96 -5.66 7.52 7.97
N PHE A 97 -5.43 6.42 8.68
CA PHE A 97 -4.32 6.26 9.61
C PHE A 97 -2.96 6.41 8.90
N LEU A 98 -2.76 5.72 7.77
CA LEU A 98 -1.53 5.84 6.97
C LEU A 98 -1.34 7.26 6.44
N SER A 99 -2.41 7.91 6.01
CA SER A 99 -2.40 9.31 5.56
C SER A 99 -2.07 10.26 6.71
N ALA A 100 -2.60 10.02 7.91
CA ALA A 100 -2.28 10.78 9.11
C ALA A 100 -0.79 10.65 9.47
N ILE A 101 -0.22 9.43 9.43
CA ILE A 101 1.21 9.22 9.65
C ILE A 101 2.06 9.99 8.62
N LYS A 102 1.65 9.99 7.35
CA LYS A 102 2.34 10.76 6.31
C LYS A 102 2.35 12.27 6.62
N ARG A 103 1.26 12.80 7.19
CA ARG A 103 1.16 14.21 7.62
C ARG A 103 2.03 14.52 8.84
N VAL A 104 2.21 13.57 9.76
CA VAL A 104 3.08 13.74 10.95
C VAL A 104 4.53 14.05 10.56
N LYS A 105 5.00 13.65 9.36
CA LYS A 105 6.33 14.01 8.84
C LYS A 105 6.37 15.18 7.85
N GLY A 106 5.37 16.07 7.84
CA GLY A 106 5.45 17.33 7.08
C GLY A 106 5.36 17.16 5.54
N ILE A 107 4.81 16.04 5.05
CA ILE A 107 4.51 15.87 3.63
C ILE A 107 3.05 16.32 3.40
N PRO A 108 2.81 17.45 2.71
CA PRO A 108 1.46 17.92 2.47
C PRO A 108 0.67 16.86 1.67
N PRO A 109 -0.63 16.68 1.95
CA PRO A 109 -1.48 15.79 1.16
C PRO A 109 -1.43 16.23 -0.31
N PRO A 110 -1.54 15.30 -1.29
CA PRO A 110 -1.76 15.69 -2.67
C PRO A 110 -2.99 16.61 -2.70
N PRO A 111 -2.95 17.72 -3.46
CA PRO A 111 -4.10 18.61 -3.54
C PRO A 111 -5.33 17.81 -3.97
N PRO A 112 -6.53 18.14 -3.44
CA PRO A 112 -7.77 17.51 -3.88
C PRO A 112 -7.84 17.53 -5.40
N ASN A 113 -8.22 16.40 -6.01
CA ASN A 113 -8.48 16.38 -7.44
C ASN A 113 -9.80 17.12 -7.71
N PHE A 114 -9.70 18.43 -7.93
CA PHE A 114 -10.85 19.30 -8.21
C PHE A 114 -11.56 18.97 -9.53
N SER A 115 -11.05 18.03 -10.32
CA SER A 115 -11.66 17.56 -11.57
C SER A 115 -12.84 16.59 -11.36
N GLN A 116 -13.25 16.32 -10.10
CA GLN A 116 -14.37 15.42 -9.75
C GLN A 116 -15.44 16.08 -8.88
N ILE A 117 -15.43 17.41 -8.72
CA ILE A 117 -16.53 18.12 -8.07
C ILE A 117 -17.54 18.50 -9.17
N PRO A 118 -18.84 18.15 -9.03
CA PRO A 118 -19.88 18.52 -9.99
C PRO A 118 -20.05 20.04 -10.11
#